data_AF-A0A428NB06-F1
#
_entry.id   AF-A0A428NB06-F1
#
_cell.length_a   1.000
_cell.length_b   1.000
_cell.length_c   1.000
_cell.angle_alpha   90.00
_cell.angle_beta   90.00
_cell.angle_gamma   90.00
#
_symmetry.space_group_name_H-M   'P 1'
#
loop_
_entity.id
_entity.type
_entity.pdbx_description
1 polymer ?
#
loop_
_entity_poly.entity_id
_entity_poly.type
_entity_poly.pdbx_seq_one_letter_code
_entity_poly.pdbx_strand_id
1 'polypeptide(L)' 'YSTNHSQRHTITHDSSLFLTYQAVANQVAKNSYRPDLRAAAVERASAIKRSNKPVKPEPEQKLRGNKAKKAAAAAEEN' A
#
# COMPACT_ATOMS: atom_id res chain seq x y z
N TYR A 1 -10.96 28.25 20.34
CA TYR A 1 -9.63 27.69 20.63
C TYR A 1 -9.52 26.32 19.98
N SER A 2 -8.83 26.19 18.85
CA SER A 2 -8.55 24.88 18.25
C SER A 2 -7.12 24.51 18.60
N THR A 3 -6.96 23.57 19.54
CA THR A 3 -5.67 22.96 19.88
C THR A 3 -5.30 22.00 18.76
N ASN A 4 -4.66 22.52 17.70
CA ASN A 4 -4.02 21.72 16.67
C ASN A 4 -2.89 20.92 17.30
N HIS A 5 -3.23 19.73 17.80
CA HIS A 5 -2.26 18.79 18.32
C HIS A 5 -1.58 18.07 17.15
N SER A 6 -0.70 18.78 16.44
CA SER A 6 0.12 18.19 15.39
C SER A 6 1.27 17.41 16.03
N GLN A 7 0.96 16.20 16.48
CA GLN A 7 1.95 15.32 17.08
C GLN A 7 2.71 14.57 16.00
N ARG A 8 3.97 14.97 15.80
CA ARG A 8 4.90 14.26 14.92
C ARG A 8 5.31 12.96 15.60
N HIS A 9 4.69 11.86 15.19
CA HIS A 9 5.05 10.53 15.66
C HIS A 9 5.97 9.85 14.66
N THR A 10 7.24 9.69 15.03
CA THR A 10 8.24 8.98 14.23
C THR A 10 8.13 7.48 14.51
N ILE A 11 7.59 6.72 13.56
CA ILE A 11 7.58 5.25 13.63
C ILE A 11 8.94 4.78 13.11
N THR A 12 9.95 4.79 13.98
CA THR A 12 11.29 4.25 13.67
C THR A 12 11.30 2.77 14.01
N HIS A 13 10.79 1.93 13.12
CA HIS A 13 10.94 0.48 13.26
C HIS A 13 11.41 -0.11 11.93
N ASP A 14 12.59 -0.72 11.95
CA ASP A 14 13.06 -1.61 10.88
C ASP A 14 12.32 -2.94 11.04
N SER A 15 11.09 -3.00 10.52
CA SER A 15 10.12 -3.99 11.00
C SER A 15 9.07 -4.39 9.99
N SER A 16 8.63 -5.63 10.15
CA SER A 16 7.62 -6.29 9.32
C SER A 16 6.30 -5.49 9.23
N LEU A 17 5.51 -5.79 8.20
CA LEU A 17 4.25 -5.10 7.90
C LEU A 17 3.29 -5.08 9.10
N PHE A 18 3.24 -6.19 9.84
CA PHE A 18 2.43 -6.33 11.05
C PHE A 18 2.83 -5.33 12.15
N LEU A 19 4.14 -5.19 12.41
CA LEU A 19 4.65 -4.31 13.44
C LEU A 19 4.34 -2.84 13.15
N THR A 20 4.39 -2.43 11.87
CA THR A 20 4.01 -1.06 11.47
C THR A 20 2.55 -0.74 11.77
N TYR A 21 1.63 -1.66 11.51
CA TYR A 21 0.20 -1.45 11.78
C TYR A 21 -0.12 -1.51 13.27
N GLN A 22 0.52 -2.43 14.00
CA GLN A 22 0.38 -2.52 15.45
C GLN A 22 0.83 -1.23 16.15
N ALA A 23 1.96 -0.66 15.71
CA ALA A 23 2.47 0.60 16.26
C ALA A 23 1.47 1.75 16.05
N VAL A 24 0.96 1.93 14.82
CA VAL A 24 -0.08 2.94 14.51
C VAL A 24 -1.32 2.74 15.38
N ALA A 25 -1.77 1.50 15.52
CA ALA A 25 -2.97 1.20 16.25
C ALA A 25 -2.81 1.46 17.76
N ASN A 26 -1.64 1.12 18.33
CA ASN A 26 -1.31 1.42 19.72
C ASN A 26 -1.18 2.93 19.97
N GLN A 27 -0.57 3.66 19.03
CA GLN A 27 -0.42 5.11 19.14
C GLN A 27 -1.78 5.83 19.24
N VAL A 28 -2.75 5.41 18.41
CA VAL A 28 -4.07 6.05 18.32
C VAL A 28 -5.00 5.63 19.47
N ALA A 29 -4.92 4.39 19.92
CA ALA A 29 -5.88 3.86 20.90
C ALA A 29 -5.34 3.71 22.33
N LYS A 30 -4.05 3.40 22.51
CA LYS A 30 -3.45 3.14 23.83
C LYS A 30 -2.83 4.41 24.43
N ASN A 31 -2.17 5.20 23.60
CA ASN A 31 -1.46 6.41 24.03
C ASN A 31 -2.27 7.70 23.79
N SER A 32 -3.42 7.60 23.12
CA SER A 32 -4.34 8.70 22.85
C SER A 32 -5.76 8.32 23.25
N TYR A 33 -6.62 9.32 23.43
CA TYR A 33 -7.98 9.18 23.94
C TYR A 33 -9.01 8.78 22.87
N ARG A 34 -8.57 8.35 21.68
CA ARG A 34 -9.42 8.16 20.48
C ARG A 34 -9.40 6.72 19.95
N PRO A 35 -9.96 5.76 20.70
CA PRO A 35 -10.02 4.36 20.27
C PRO A 35 -10.88 4.18 19.00
N ASP A 36 -11.82 5.09 18.76
CA ASP A 36 -12.70 5.11 17.59
C ASP A 36 -11.92 5.33 16.28
N LEU A 37 -10.84 6.13 16.31
CA LEU A 37 -10.01 6.41 15.15
C LEU A 37 -9.04 5.27 14.81
N ARG A 38 -8.95 4.24 15.65
CA ARG A 38 -7.97 3.14 15.48
C ARG A 38 -8.13 2.45 14.12
N ALA A 39 -9.35 2.10 13.74
CA ALA A 39 -9.62 1.41 12.48
C ALA A 39 -9.24 2.27 11.27
N ALA A 40 -9.73 3.52 11.25
CA ALA A 40 -9.45 4.47 10.18
C ALA A 40 -7.94 4.78 10.03
N ALA A 41 -7.21 4.86 11.15
CA ALA A 41 -5.77 5.09 11.12
C ALA A 41 -5.00 3.91 10.51
N VAL A 42 -5.38 2.67 10.84
CA VAL A 42 -4.77 1.46 10.25
C VAL A 42 -5.08 1.36 8.76
N GLU A 43 -6.32 1.64 8.36
CA GLU A 43 -6.73 1.65 6.96
C GLU A 43 -5.91 2.66 6.14
N ARG A 44 -5.79 3.89 6.64
CA ARG A 44 -4.99 4.95 6.02
C ARG A 44 -3.53 4.55 5.89
N ALA A 45 -2.94 3.99 6.95
CA ALA A 45 -1.56 3.50 6.91
C ALA A 45 -1.36 2.41 5.85
N SER A 46 -2.34 1.51 5.68
CA SER A 46 -2.32 0.49 4.63
C SER A 46 -2.39 1.10 3.23
N ALA A 47 -3.22 2.12 3.03
CA ALA A 47 -3.38 2.81 1.75
C ALA A 47 -2.09 3.55 1.34
N ILE A 48 -1.49 4.32 2.26
CA ILE A 48 -0.21 5.01 2.02
C ILE A 48 0.89 4.01 1.68
N LYS A 49 0.94 2.88 2.39
CA LYS A 49 1.94 1.84 2.09
C LYS A 49 1.72 1.22 0.71
N ARG A 50 0.47 1.08 0.27
CA ARG A 50 0.15 0.60 -1.09
C ARG A 50 0.52 1.64 -2.14
N SER A 51 0.27 2.94 -1.91
CA SER A 51 0.60 4.01 -2.85
C SER A 51 2.12 4.21 -3.01
N ASN A 52 2.88 4.01 -1.94
CA ASN A 52 4.34 4.14 -1.98
C ASN A 52 5.05 2.94 -2.61
N LYS A 53 4.33 1.84 -2.91
CA LYS A 53 4.95 0.73 -3.64
C LYS A 53 5.20 1.19 -5.08
N PRO A 54 6.38 0.86 -5.64
CA PRO A 54 6.62 1.13 -7.05
C PRO A 54 5.53 0.46 -7.87
N VAL A 55 4.99 1.20 -8.85
CA VAL A 55 4.01 0.64 -9.79
C VAL A 55 4.67 -0.55 -10.46
N LYS A 56 4.00 -1.71 -10.38
CA LYS A 56 4.51 -2.90 -11.04
C LYS A 56 4.56 -2.62 -12.54
N PRO A 57 5.68 -2.86 -13.24
CA PRO A 57 5.68 -2.79 -14.69
C PRO A 57 4.60 -3.73 -15.22
N GLU A 58 3.97 -3.36 -16.34
CA GLU A 58 2.99 -4.24 -16.96
C GLU A 58 3.64 -5.61 -17.18
N PRO A 59 3.03 -6.70 -16.68
CA PRO A 59 3.60 -8.01 -16.85
C PRO A 59 3.66 -8.30 -18.35
N GLU A 60 4.81 -8.78 -18.82
CA GLU A 60 4.96 -9.20 -20.22
C GLU A 60 3.79 -10.11 -20.60
N GLN A 61 3.02 -9.68 -21.60
CA GLN A 61 1.84 -10.41 -22.03
C GLN A 61 2.28 -11.70 -22.69
N LYS A 62 2.36 -12.78 -21.90
CA LYS A 62 2.59 -14.13 -22.41
C LYS A 62 1.37 -14.54 -23.22
N LEU A 63 1.37 -14.24 -24.51
CA LEU A 63 0.34 -14.71 -25.43
C LEU A 63 0.36 -16.25 -25.40
N ARG A 64 -0.76 -16.87 -25.03
CA ARG A 64 -0.88 -18.33 -25.00
C ARG A 64 -1.84 -18.80 -26.10
N GLY A 65 -1.55 -19.96 -26.67
CA GLY A 65 -2.41 -20.64 -27.64
C GLY A 65 -2.68 -19.79 -28.89
N ASN A 66 -3.94 -19.66 -29.27
CA ASN A 66 -4.36 -19.03 -30.52
C ASN A 66 -3.98 -17.54 -30.63
N LYS A 67 -3.76 -16.84 -29.51
CA LYS A 67 -3.28 -15.44 -29.52
C LYS A 67 -1.81 -15.34 -29.93
N ALA A 68 -0.99 -16.34 -29.62
CA ALA A 68 0.41 -16.38 -30.07
C ALA A 68 0.51 -16.65 -31.57
N LYS A 69 -0.32 -17.58 -32.08
CA LYS A 69 -0.37 -17.90 -33.51
C LYS A 69 -0.77 -16.70 -34.37
N LYS A 70 -1.74 -15.90 -33.90
CA LYS A 70 -2.16 -14.67 -34.60
C LYS A 70 -1.12 -13.57 -34.57
N ALA A 71 -0.36 -13.43 -33.48
CA ALA A 71 0.72 -12.44 -33.39
C ALA A 71 1.93 -12.83 -34.27
N ALA A 72 2.25 -14.13 -34.38
CA ALA A 72 3.29 -14.61 -35.30
C ALA A 72 2.90 -14.39 -36.78
N ALA A 73 1.65 -14.67 -37.14
CA ALA A 73 1.16 -14.44 -38.50
C ALA A 73 1.13 -12.95 -38.89
N ALA A 74 0.87 -12.04 -37.95
CA ALA A 74 0.91 -10.60 -38.19
C ALA A 74 2.35 -10.03 -38.23
N ALA A 75 3.33 -10.73 -37.64
CA ALA A 75 4.73 -10.34 -37.66
C ALA A 75 5.48 -10.82 -38.92
N GLU A 76 4.98 -11.83 -39.64
CA GLU A 76 5.56 -12.30 -40.91
C GLU A 76 5.04 -11.57 -42.17
N GLU A 77 4.04 -10.69 -42.04
CA GLU A 77 3.46 -9.96 -43.18
C GLU A 77 3.94 -8.50 -43.32
N ASN A 78 5.07 -8.14 -42.71
CA ASN A 78 5.86 -6.93 -43.01
C ASN A 78 7.31 -7.33 -43.32
#